data_AF-A0A8I0LDT7-F1
#
_entry.id   AF-A0A8I0LDT7-F1
#
_cell.length_a   1.000
_cell.length_b   1.000
_cell.length_c   1.000
_cell.angle_alpha   90.00
_cell.angle_beta   90.00
_cell.angle_gamma   90.00
#
_symmetry.space_group_name_H-M   'P 1'
#
loop_
_entity.id
_entity.type
_entity.pdbx_description
1 polymer ?
#
loop_
_entity_poly.entity_id
_entity_poly.type
_entity_poly.pdbx_seq_one_letter_code
_entity_poly.pdbx_strand_id
1 'polypeptide(L)'
;RPIIQPGMSDSASLDNVLEFLVMSGLSLPHAMAMLVPESFNEKNPISEDLKAFYEYHSILMEPWDGPAALLFSDGRYAGGMLDRNG
;
A
#
# COMPACT_ATOMS: atom_id res chain seq x y z
N ARG A 1 4.36 0.60 22.05
CA ARG A 1 4.74 1.92 21.49
C ARG A 1 3.76 2.24 20.38
N PRO A 2 3.45 3.51 20.08
CA PRO A 2 2.58 3.83 18.95
C PRO A 2 3.23 3.35 17.65
N ILE A 3 2.44 2.87 16.70
CA ILE A 3 2.93 2.41 15.38
C ILE A 3 3.54 3.60 14.64
N ILE A 4 2.83 4.72 14.59
CA ILE A 4 3.36 6.00 14.09
C ILE A 4 4.01 6.75 15.25
N GLN A 5 5.31 7.02 15.16
CA GLN A 5 6.04 7.72 16.21
C GLN A 5 6.12 9.22 15.90
N PRO A 6 6.04 10.10 16.91
CA PRO A 6 6.17 11.54 16.71
C PRO A 6 7.53 11.91 16.11
N GLY A 7 7.53 12.80 15.12
CA GLY A 7 8.76 13.36 14.52
C GLY A 7 9.43 12.50 13.44
N MET A 8 8.81 11.39 13.03
CA MET A 8 9.26 10.59 11.88
C MET A 8 8.85 11.25 10.56
N SER A 9 9.56 10.92 9.47
CA SER A 9 9.13 11.29 8.12
C SER A 9 7.84 10.54 7.73
N ASP A 10 7.21 11.01 6.66
CA ASP A 10 6.10 10.32 5.98
C ASP A 10 6.49 8.91 5.53
N SER A 11 7.66 8.76 4.91
CA SER A 11 8.18 7.48 4.40
C SER A 11 8.43 6.50 5.54
N ALA A 12 8.96 6.99 6.67
CA ALA A 12 9.21 6.14 7.84
C ALA A 12 7.89 5.81 8.57
N SER A 13 6.88 6.67 8.46
CA SER A 13 5.53 6.37 8.94
C SER A 13 4.86 5.29 8.08
N LEU A 14 5.00 5.36 6.75
CA LEU A 14 4.53 4.35 5.81
C LEU A 14 5.19 2.99 6.08
N ASP A 15 6.51 2.97 6.28
CA ASP A 15 7.28 1.77 6.62
C ASP A 15 6.77 1.09 7.89
N ASN A 16 6.51 1.86 8.96
CA ASN A 16 5.95 1.31 10.20
C ASN A 16 4.57 0.66 10.01
N VAL A 17 3.70 1.26 9.19
CA VAL A 17 2.36 0.67 8.91
C VAL A 17 2.50 -0.59 8.07
N LEU A 18 3.35 -0.55 7.03
CA LEU A 18 3.63 -1.70 6.18
C LEU A 18 4.15 -2.87 7.01
N GLU A 19 5.16 -2.64 7.86
CA GLU A 19 5.72 -3.64 8.75
C GLU A 19 4.64 -4.20 9.69
N PHE A 20 3.82 -3.33 10.29
CA PHE A 20 2.73 -3.76 11.16
C PHE A 20 1.73 -4.69 10.44
N LEU A 21 1.33 -4.35 9.21
CA LEU A 21 0.41 -5.15 8.41
C LEU A 21 1.00 -6.52 8.04
N VAL A 22 2.27 -6.56 7.63
CA VAL A 22 2.97 -7.80 7.29
C VAL A 22 3.15 -8.69 8.51
N MET A 23 3.58 -8.12 9.64
CA MET A 23 3.69 -8.85 10.91
C MET A 23 2.35 -9.36 11.44
N SER A 24 1.24 -8.72 11.05
CA SER A 24 -0.13 -9.15 11.38
C SER A 24 -0.65 -10.28 10.47
N GLY A 25 0.16 -10.74 9.52
CA GLY A 25 -0.12 -11.92 8.68
C GLY A 25 -0.54 -11.61 7.24
N LEU A 26 -0.54 -10.34 6.83
CA LEU A 26 -0.74 -10.01 5.42
C LEU A 26 0.54 -10.28 4.63
N SER A 27 0.39 -10.71 3.38
CA SER A 27 1.54 -10.79 2.47
C SER A 27 2.01 -9.38 2.09
N LEU A 28 3.30 -9.24 1.76
CA LEU A 28 3.84 -7.96 1.30
C LEU A 28 3.04 -7.36 0.12
N PRO A 29 2.69 -8.11 -0.94
CA PRO A 29 1.85 -7.57 -2.01
C PRO A 29 0.45 -7.14 -1.55
N HIS A 30 -0.17 -7.86 -0.62
CA HIS A 30 -1.49 -7.50 -0.08
C HIS A 30 -1.42 -6.18 0.70
N ALA A 31 -0.47 -6.07 1.62
CA ALA A 31 -0.31 -4.88 2.44
C ALA A 31 -0.01 -3.65 1.58
N MET A 32 0.87 -3.80 0.58
CA MET A 32 1.16 -2.72 -0.36
C MET A 32 -0.05 -2.33 -1.21
N ALA A 33 -0.83 -3.30 -1.73
CA ALA A 33 -2.04 -3.03 -2.50
C ALA A 33 -3.14 -2.37 -1.66
N MET A 34 -3.15 -2.58 -0.34
CA MET A 34 -4.04 -1.90 0.61
C MET A 34 -3.60 -0.46 0.88
N LEU A 35 -2.30 -0.21 1.07
CA LEU A 35 -1.76 1.11 1.38
C LEU A 35 -1.70 2.03 0.14
N VAL A 36 -1.25 1.49 -0.99
CA VAL A 36 -1.05 2.20 -2.25
C VAL A 36 -1.80 1.44 -3.36
N PRO A 37 -3.15 1.51 -3.37
CA PRO A 37 -3.95 0.80 -4.36
C PRO A 37 -3.73 1.38 -5.76
N GLU A 38 -3.70 0.52 -6.77
CA GLU A 38 -3.52 0.95 -8.16
C GLU A 38 -4.61 1.95 -8.60
N SER A 39 -4.24 2.78 -9.57
CA SER A 39 -5.17 3.69 -10.24
C SER A 39 -5.92 2.96 -11.33
N PHE A 40 -7.25 3.13 -11.35
CA PHE A 40 -8.11 2.57 -12.39
C PHE A 40 -9.10 3.63 -12.86
N ASN A 41 -9.38 3.64 -14.16
CA ASN A 41 -10.35 4.51 -14.80
C ASN A 41 -10.80 3.88 -16.13
N GLU A 42 -11.69 4.56 -16.87
CA GLU A 42 -12.17 4.05 -18.17
C GLU A 42 -11.05 3.77 -19.19
N LYS A 43 -9.92 4.48 -19.10
CA LYS A 43 -8.75 4.29 -19.98
C LYS A 43 -7.74 3.27 -19.43
N ASN A 44 -7.81 2.93 -18.14
CA ASN A 44 -7.01 1.91 -17.48
C ASN A 44 -7.91 0.97 -16.66
N PRO A 45 -8.66 0.08 -17.33
CA PRO A 45 -9.56 -0.82 -16.64
C PRO A 45 -8.77 -1.90 -15.89
N ILE A 46 -9.24 -2.24 -14.69
CA ILE A 46 -8.78 -3.39 -13.91
C ILE A 46 -9.87 -4.46 -13.91
N SER A 47 -9.50 -5.70 -13.56
CA SER A 47 -10.50 -6.77 -13.38
C SER A 47 -11.50 -6.42 -12.28
N GLU A 48 -12.74 -6.91 -12.41
CA GLU A 48 -13.78 -6.72 -11.39
C GLU A 48 -13.38 -7.30 -10.03
N ASP A 49 -12.66 -8.43 -10.01
CA ASP A 49 -12.15 -9.02 -8.76
C ASP A 49 -11.15 -8.09 -8.06
N LEU A 50 -10.24 -7.46 -8.81
CA LEU A 50 -9.27 -6.51 -8.26
C LEU A 50 -9.95 -5.21 -7.79
N LYS A 51 -10.96 -4.75 -8.53
CA LYS A 51 -11.77 -3.60 -8.12
C LYS A 51 -12.51 -3.89 -6.82
N ALA A 52 -13.16 -5.04 -6.72
CA ALA A 52 -13.85 -5.48 -5.50
C ALA A 52 -12.86 -5.62 -4.33
N PHE A 53 -11.65 -6.11 -4.57
CA PHE A 53 -10.57 -6.13 -3.58
C PHE A 53 -10.23 -4.72 -3.06
N TYR A 54 -10.05 -3.74 -3.94
CA TYR A 54 -9.75 -2.36 -3.52
C TYR A 54 -10.93 -1.70 -2.81
N GLU A 55 -12.16 -1.90 -3.28
CA GLU A 55 -13.37 -1.37 -2.64
C GLU A 55 -13.54 -1.94 -1.22
N TYR A 56 -13.35 -3.25 -1.04
CA TYR A 56 -13.39 -3.88 0.28
C TYR A 56 -12.32 -3.34 1.23
N HIS A 57 -11.12 -3.02 0.75
CA HIS A 57 -10.06 -2.51 1.61
C HIS A 57 -10.18 -1.00 1.87
N SER A 58 -10.82 -0.24 0.99
CA SER A 58 -11.03 1.21 1.16
C SER A 58 -11.89 1.58 2.36
N ILE A 59 -12.71 0.64 2.88
CA ILE A 59 -13.48 0.85 4.11
C ILE A 59 -12.63 0.67 5.38
N LEU A 60 -11.42 0.11 5.27
CA LEU A 60 -10.49 -0.16 6.38
C LEU A 60 -9.28 0.78 6.35
N MET A 61 -8.80 1.14 5.16
CA MET A 61 -7.58 1.91 4.96
C MET A 61 -7.81 2.99 3.91
N GLU A 62 -7.52 4.24 4.28
CA GLU A 62 -7.43 5.31 3.30
C GLU A 62 -6.14 5.18 2.49
N PRO A 63 -6.17 5.39 1.17
CA PRO A 63 -4.96 5.34 0.35
C PRO A 63 -3.91 6.33 0.82
N TRP A 64 -2.67 5.88 0.93
CA TRP A 64 -1.51 6.72 1.19
C TRP A 64 -1.07 7.35 -0.13
N ASP A 65 -1.70 8.48 -0.46
CA ASP A 65 -1.50 9.18 -1.71
C ASP A 65 -0.36 10.20 -1.65
N GLY A 66 0.21 10.51 -2.82
CA GLY A 66 1.35 11.42 -2.99
C GLY A 66 2.40 10.83 -3.95
N PRO A 67 3.18 11.68 -4.66
CA PRO A 67 4.20 11.22 -5.60
C PRO A 67 5.20 10.28 -4.93
N ALA A 68 5.22 9.01 -5.34
CA ALA A 68 6.06 7.99 -4.72
C ALA A 68 6.51 6.92 -5.70
N ALA A 69 7.82 6.65 -5.68
CA ALA A 69 8.40 5.45 -6.26
C ALA A 69 8.90 4.57 -5.10
N LEU A 70 8.20 3.46 -4.87
CA LEU A 70 8.43 2.58 -3.74
C LEU A 70 9.20 1.35 -4.20
N LEU A 71 10.27 1.02 -3.49
CA LEU A 71 11.00 -0.25 -3.62
C LEU A 71 10.90 -0.97 -2.29
N PHE A 72 10.47 -2.22 -2.30
CA PHE A 72 10.16 -2.97 -1.08
C PHE A 72 10.61 -4.42 -1.19
N SER A 73 10.89 -5.03 -0.03
CA SER A 73 11.26 -6.44 0.10
C SER A 73 10.98 -6.94 1.51
N ASP A 74 10.54 -8.20 1.64
CA ASP A 74 10.37 -8.91 2.92
C ASP A 74 11.33 -10.09 3.06
N GLY A 75 12.34 -10.18 2.18
CA GLY A 75 13.30 -11.29 2.11
C GLY A 75 12.79 -12.51 1.32
N ARG A 76 11.50 -12.56 0.98
CA ARG A 76 10.91 -13.56 0.07
C ARG A 76 10.52 -12.94 -1.27
N TYR A 77 9.90 -11.77 -1.22
CA TYR A 77 9.51 -10.96 -2.37
C TYR A 77 10.37 -9.71 -2.42
N ALA A 78 10.63 -9.23 -3.64
CA ALA A 78 11.16 -7.89 -3.90
C ALA A 78 10.34 -7.30 -5.04
N GLY A 79 10.00 -6.01 -4.94
CA GLY A 79 9.13 -5.34 -5.89
C GLY A 79 9.33 -3.85 -5.91
N GLY A 80 8.73 -3.23 -6.94
CA GLY A 80 8.63 -1.79 -7.05
C GLY A 80 7.25 -1.39 -7.52
N MET A 81 6.77 -0.25 -7.03
CA MET A 81 5.51 0.34 -7.48
C MET A 81 5.59 1.86 -7.52
N LEU A 82 4.67 2.43 -8.28
CA LEU A 82 4.46 3.87 -8.35
C LEU A 82 3.10 4.18 -7.73
N ASP A 83 2.92 5.42 -7.30
CA ASP A 83 1.63 5.88 -6.81
C ASP A 83 0.57 5.95 -7.93
N ARG A 84 -0.65 6.34 -7.57
CA ARG A 84 -1.81 6.34 -8.46
C ARG A 84 -1.67 7.28 -9.67
N ASN A 85 -0.77 8.26 -9.61
CA ASN A 85 -0.65 9.31 -10.61
C ASN A 85 0.62 9.22 -11.47
N GLY A 86 1.61 8.40 -11.12
CA GLY A 86 2.87 8.38 -11.88
C GLY A 86 3.94 7.49 -11.32
#